data_AF-A0ABD0Y9Y5-F1
#
_entry.id   AF-A0ABD0Y9Y5-F1
#
_cell.length_a   1.000
_cell.length_b   1.000
_cell.length_c   1.000
_cell.angle_alpha   90.00
_cell.angle_beta   90.00
_cell.angle_gamma   90.00
#
_symmetry.space_group_name_H-M   'P 1'
#
loop_
_entity.id
_entity.type
_entity.pdbx_description
1 polymer ?
#
loop_
_entity_poly.entity_id
_entity_poly.type
_entity_poly.pdbx_seq_one_letter_code
_entity_poly.pdbx_strand_id
1 'polypeptide(L)'
;MLSMNDPGALGMLPFDGIGLYEQPKPRFIFKMPRVVPDQKGKFESDELFRRLSRESEVRYTGYRDRPQEERQVRFQNGCREGHTEMAFVATGTNMQLVFTPSTNGYHLPGNRDCDFEKEHGKVESNLVILVY
;
A
#
# COMPACT_ATOMS: atom_id res chain seq x y z
N MET A 1 -78.37 30.24 33.62
CA MET A 1 -78.84 30.59 32.27
C MET A 1 -77.74 30.20 31.29
N LEU A 2 -78.06 29.32 30.32
CA LEU A 2 -77.57 29.24 28.92
C LEU A 2 -76.02 29.12 28.73
N SER A 3 -75.44 28.20 27.96
CA SER A 3 -75.91 27.45 26.78
C SER A 3 -74.84 26.44 26.32
N MET A 4 -75.32 25.26 25.86
CA MET A 4 -74.98 24.52 24.61
C MET A 4 -73.50 24.32 24.24
N ASN A 5 -72.94 23.11 24.33
CA ASN A 5 -72.93 22.03 23.30
C ASN A 5 -72.43 22.48 21.91
N ASP A 6 -71.20 22.08 21.57
CA ASP A 6 -70.82 21.79 20.18
C ASP A 6 -69.89 20.55 20.16
N PRO A 7 -70.31 19.43 19.53
CA PRO A 7 -69.52 18.22 19.36
C PRO A 7 -68.87 18.24 17.98
N GLY A 8 -67.55 18.45 17.89
CA GLY A 8 -66.91 18.40 16.58
C GLY A 8 -65.40 18.59 16.60
N ALA A 9 -64.70 17.56 16.12
CA ALA A 9 -63.32 17.60 15.63
C ALA A 9 -62.18 17.58 16.67
N LEU A 10 -62.21 16.63 17.60
CA LEU A 10 -60.97 15.95 18.01
C LEU A 10 -60.53 15.04 16.86
N GLY A 11 -59.73 15.58 15.94
CA GLY A 11 -59.04 14.83 14.90
C GLY A 11 -57.90 14.00 15.49
N MET A 12 -58.23 12.97 16.25
CA MET A 12 -57.33 11.83 16.47
C MET A 12 -57.48 10.90 15.28
N LEU A 13 -56.55 10.95 14.34
CA LEU A 13 -56.42 9.87 13.35
C LEU A 13 -55.70 8.69 14.04
N PRO A 14 -56.34 7.51 14.08
CA PRO A 14 -55.69 6.27 14.44
C PRO A 14 -55.07 5.69 13.16
N PHE A 15 -53.79 5.32 13.19
CA PHE A 15 -53.28 4.06 12.64
C PHE A 15 -51.76 4.02 12.77
N ASP A 16 -51.31 3.22 13.73
CA ASP A 16 -50.03 2.51 13.63
C ASP A 16 -50.04 1.65 12.37
N GLY A 17 -49.01 1.76 11.53
CA GLY A 17 -48.87 0.85 10.40
C GLY A 17 -47.73 1.19 9.46
N ILE A 18 -46.64 0.42 9.60
CA ILE A 18 -45.65 0.12 8.55
C ILE A 18 -44.52 1.15 8.41
N GLY A 19 -43.52 1.01 9.28
CA GLY A 19 -42.15 1.49 9.05
C GLY A 19 -41.09 0.57 9.65
N LEU A 20 -41.45 -0.64 10.08
CA LEU A 20 -40.50 -1.61 10.60
C LEU A 20 -39.83 -2.34 9.44
N TYR A 21 -38.50 -2.27 9.40
CA TYR A 21 -37.57 -2.79 8.39
C TYR A 21 -37.50 -1.99 7.08
N GLU A 22 -36.84 -0.83 7.12
CA GLU A 22 -35.94 -0.52 6.01
C GLU A 22 -34.88 -1.63 6.00
N GLN A 23 -35.01 -2.60 5.10
CA GLN A 23 -33.97 -3.61 4.92
C GLN A 23 -32.66 -2.88 4.65
N PRO A 24 -31.59 -3.14 5.42
CA PRO A 24 -30.29 -2.57 5.09
C PRO A 24 -29.95 -3.03 3.66
N LYS A 25 -29.89 -2.07 2.73
CA LYS A 25 -29.51 -2.33 1.34
C LYS A 25 -28.28 -3.24 1.36
N PRO A 26 -28.31 -4.40 0.68
CA PRO A 26 -27.17 -5.29 0.65
C PRO A 26 -25.97 -4.48 0.16
N ARG A 27 -25.03 -4.22 1.07
CA ARG A 27 -23.74 -3.66 0.71
C ARG A 27 -23.05 -4.79 -0.03
N PHE A 28 -23.18 -4.80 -1.35
CA PHE A 28 -22.37 -5.66 -2.20
C PHE A 28 -20.91 -5.25 -1.97
N ILE A 29 -20.25 -5.95 -1.05
CA ILE A 29 -18.81 -5.85 -0.88
C ILE A 29 -18.22 -6.61 -2.05
N PHE A 30 -18.18 -5.95 -3.21
CA PHE A 30 -17.25 -6.33 -4.26
C PHE A 30 -15.86 -6.10 -3.67
N LYS A 31 -15.26 -7.16 -3.11
CA LYS A 31 -13.83 -7.14 -2.80
C LYS A 31 -13.11 -7.02 -4.13
N MET A 32 -12.81 -5.79 -4.53
CA MET A 32 -12.02 -5.53 -5.71
C MET A 32 -10.70 -6.31 -5.55
N PRO A 33 -10.37 -7.21 -6.50
CA PRO A 33 -9.13 -7.96 -6.42
C PRO A 33 -7.94 -7.01 -6.35
N ARG A 34 -7.06 -7.20 -5.37
CA ARG A 34 -5.83 -6.39 -5.23
C ARG A 34 -4.82 -6.64 -6.34
N VAL A 35 -4.97 -7.76 -7.06
CA VAL A 35 -4.11 -8.17 -8.16
C VAL A 35 -4.95 -8.37 -9.39
N VAL A 36 -4.38 -8.00 -10.55
CA VAL A 36 -5.02 -8.30 -11.83
C VAL A 36 -5.08 -9.81 -12.06
N PRO A 37 -6.10 -10.34 -12.76
CA PRO A 37 -6.21 -11.78 -13.01
C PRO A 37 -5.00 -12.36 -13.76
N ASP A 38 -4.52 -11.68 -14.81
CA ASP A 38 -3.33 -12.08 -15.56
C ASP A 38 -2.13 -11.19 -15.18
N GLN A 39 -1.49 -11.53 -14.06
CA GLN A 39 -0.32 -10.80 -13.57
C GLN A 39 0.87 -10.90 -14.52
N LYS A 40 1.07 -12.07 -15.15
CA LYS A 40 2.15 -12.30 -16.10
C LYS A 40 1.95 -11.43 -17.33
N GLY A 41 0.74 -11.44 -17.91
CA GLY A 41 0.40 -10.58 -19.04
C GLY A 41 0.58 -9.10 -18.72
N LYS A 42 0.14 -8.61 -17.55
CA LYS A 42 0.38 -7.22 -17.13
C LYS A 42 1.88 -6.92 -17.03
N PHE A 43 2.66 -7.78 -16.39
CA PHE A 43 4.11 -7.58 -16.24
C PHE A 43 4.85 -7.53 -17.60
N GLU A 44 4.47 -8.39 -18.54
CA GLU A 44 5.11 -8.47 -19.85
C GLU A 44 4.65 -7.36 -20.82
N SER A 45 3.38 -6.94 -20.73
CA SER A 45 2.76 -6.00 -21.66
C SER A 45 2.89 -4.52 -21.28
N ASP A 46 2.87 -4.21 -19.99
CA ASP A 46 2.88 -2.84 -19.48
C ASP A 46 4.23 -2.15 -19.73
N GLU A 47 4.17 -0.89 -20.18
CA GLU A 47 5.37 -0.14 -20.55
C GLU A 47 6.27 0.14 -19.34
N LEU A 48 5.69 0.44 -18.18
CA LEU A 48 6.45 0.73 -16.96
C LEU A 48 7.21 -0.52 -16.51
N PHE A 49 6.53 -1.67 -16.44
CA PHE A 49 7.19 -2.94 -16.05
C PHE A 49 8.26 -3.35 -17.06
N ARG A 50 8.02 -3.15 -18.36
CA ARG A 50 9.02 -3.44 -19.39
C ARG A 50 10.26 -2.54 -19.32
N ARG A 51 10.11 -1.30 -18.85
CA ARG A 51 11.23 -0.38 -18.62
C ARG A 51 11.98 -0.73 -17.33
N LEU A 52 11.26 -1.09 -16.26
CA LEU A 52 11.84 -1.47 -14.97
C LEU A 52 12.49 -2.87 -14.98
N SER A 53 12.10 -3.77 -15.89
CA SER A 53 12.66 -5.13 -15.97
C SER A 53 14.06 -5.20 -16.61
N ARG A 54 14.52 -4.11 -17.21
CA ARG A 54 15.87 -4.00 -17.77
C ARG A 54 16.84 -3.50 -16.71
N GLU A 55 18.07 -3.98 -16.79
CA GLU A 55 19.16 -3.41 -16.00
C GLU A 55 19.26 -1.90 -16.27
N SER A 56 19.22 -1.12 -15.20
CA SER A 56 19.20 0.34 -15.27
C SER A 56 19.88 0.93 -14.05
N GLU A 57 20.36 2.17 -14.20
CA GLU A 57 20.96 2.90 -13.09
C GLU A 57 19.92 3.18 -12.01
N VAL A 58 20.29 2.88 -10.77
CA VAL A 58 19.52 3.20 -9.57
C VAL A 58 20.32 4.16 -8.69
N ARG A 59 19.63 5.11 -8.06
CA ARG A 59 20.26 6.11 -7.18
C ARG A 59 19.59 6.16 -5.82
N TYR A 60 20.41 6.26 -4.78
CA TYR A 60 19.93 6.55 -3.44
C TYR A 60 19.35 7.97 -3.38
N THR A 61 18.10 8.07 -2.94
CA THR A 61 17.37 9.34 -2.97
C THR A 61 17.20 10.01 -1.62
N GLY A 62 17.61 9.37 -0.53
CA GLY A 62 17.52 9.93 0.82
C GLY A 62 18.57 10.98 1.17
N TYR A 63 18.19 11.85 2.11
CA TYR A 63 19.03 12.89 2.71
C TYR A 63 19.77 13.76 1.68
N ARG A 64 19.10 14.19 0.59
CA ARG A 64 19.73 14.95 -0.51
C ARG A 64 20.31 16.30 -0.09
N ASP A 65 19.85 16.84 1.03
CA ASP A 65 20.31 18.07 1.67
C ASP A 65 21.65 17.89 2.42
N ARG A 66 22.13 16.66 2.58
CA ARG A 66 23.32 16.32 3.38
C ARG A 66 24.58 16.08 2.54
N PRO A 67 25.78 16.25 3.13
CA PRO A 67 27.04 15.90 2.49
C PRO A 67 27.09 14.43 2.05
N GLN A 68 27.83 14.14 0.98
CA GLN A 68 27.89 12.80 0.39
C GLN A 68 28.35 11.72 1.38
N GLU A 69 29.34 12.03 2.22
CA GLU A 69 29.86 11.10 3.23
C GLU A 69 28.78 10.71 4.26
N GLU A 70 28.03 11.70 4.78
CA GLU A 70 26.92 11.43 5.71
C GLU A 70 25.84 10.56 5.03
N ARG A 71 25.53 10.84 3.76
CA ARG A 71 24.56 10.06 2.98
C ARG A 71 25.00 8.60 2.78
N GLN A 72 26.29 8.36 2.56
CA GLN A 72 26.84 7.00 2.43
C GLN A 72 26.66 6.21 3.73
N VAL A 73 26.99 6.83 4.88
CA VAL A 73 26.81 6.19 6.20
C VAL A 73 25.34 5.88 6.46
N ARG A 74 24.44 6.84 6.17
CA ARG A 74 22.99 6.64 6.35
C ARG A 74 22.43 5.55 5.43
N PHE A 75 22.87 5.49 4.18
CA PHE A 75 22.49 4.42 3.26
C PHE A 75 22.93 3.05 3.78
N GLN A 76 24.18 2.91 4.21
CA GLN A 76 24.69 1.66 4.75
C GLN A 76 23.92 1.23 6.01
N ASN A 77 23.61 2.18 6.90
CA ASN A 77 22.80 1.90 8.08
C ASN A 77 21.37 1.49 7.70
N GLY A 78 20.72 2.18 6.77
CA GLY A 78 19.39 1.80 6.28
C GLY A 78 19.35 0.38 5.71
N CYS A 79 20.33 -0.01 4.90
CA CYS A 79 20.47 -1.38 4.42
C CYS A 79 20.62 -2.40 5.57
N ARG A 80 21.38 -2.07 6.63
CA ARG A 80 21.53 -2.94 7.83
C ARG A 80 20.26 -2.97 8.69
N GLU A 81 19.52 -1.87 8.74
CA GLU A 81 18.27 -1.71 9.48
C GLU A 81 17.06 -2.28 8.73
N GLY A 82 17.25 -2.71 7.48
CA GLY A 82 16.20 -3.37 6.71
C GLY A 82 15.33 -2.43 5.87
N HIS A 83 15.74 -1.19 5.64
CA HIS A 83 14.96 -0.27 4.81
C HIS A 83 15.81 0.81 4.12
N THR A 84 15.46 1.14 2.88
CA THR A 84 16.10 2.22 2.13
C THR A 84 15.16 2.77 1.06
N GLU A 85 15.54 3.85 0.40
CA GLU A 85 14.79 4.44 -0.71
C GLU A 85 15.70 4.66 -1.92
N MET A 86 15.23 4.20 -3.07
CA MET A 86 16.00 4.22 -4.32
C MET A 86 15.12 4.72 -5.45
N ALA A 87 15.72 5.38 -6.43
CA ALA A 87 15.05 5.74 -7.68
C ALA A 87 15.70 5.08 -8.88
N PHE A 88 14.87 4.58 -9.78
CA PHE A 88 15.26 4.12 -11.11
C PHE A 88 15.43 5.34 -12.01
N VAL A 89 16.64 5.60 -12.46
CA VAL A 89 16.96 6.81 -13.25
C VAL A 89 16.22 6.79 -14.59
N ALA A 90 16.06 5.61 -15.20
CA ALA A 90 15.43 5.45 -16.50
C ALA A 90 13.94 5.84 -16.54
N THR A 91 13.22 5.68 -15.42
CA THR A 91 11.78 5.94 -15.33
C THR A 91 11.44 7.08 -14.37
N GLY A 92 12.39 7.52 -13.54
CA GLY A 92 12.14 8.45 -12.44
C GLY A 92 11.34 7.84 -11.27
N THR A 93 11.08 6.54 -11.30
CA THR A 93 10.28 5.85 -10.28
C THR A 93 11.07 5.72 -8.98
N ASN A 94 10.54 6.29 -7.88
CA ASN A 94 11.06 6.04 -6.53
C ASN A 94 10.37 4.82 -5.92
N MET A 95 11.16 3.98 -5.25
CA MET A 95 10.69 2.85 -4.47
C MET A 95 11.24 2.94 -3.06
N GLN A 96 10.35 2.81 -2.08
CA GLN A 96 10.75 2.46 -0.73
C GLN A 96 10.93 0.95 -0.66
N LEU A 97 12.11 0.55 -0.25
CA LEU A 97 12.53 -0.84 -0.17
C LEU A 97 12.55 -1.23 1.31
N VAL A 98 11.86 -2.31 1.64
CA VAL A 98 11.88 -2.91 2.96
C VAL A 98 12.43 -4.31 2.80
N PHE A 99 13.64 -4.51 3.29
CA PHE A 99 14.27 -5.81 3.44
C PHE A 99 13.62 -6.45 4.66
N THR A 100 13.03 -7.64 4.53
CA THR A 100 12.28 -8.22 5.64
C THR A 100 13.30 -8.87 6.57
N PRO A 101 13.49 -8.40 7.82
CA PRO A 101 14.25 -9.17 8.78
C PRO A 101 13.40 -10.40 9.11
N SER A 102 13.60 -11.50 8.38
CA SER A 102 13.06 -12.85 8.56
C SER A 102 12.01 -12.92 9.68
N THR A 103 10.76 -12.51 9.41
CA THR A 103 9.68 -12.45 10.40
C THR A 103 9.22 -13.82 10.89
N ASN A 104 9.78 -14.91 10.32
CA ASN A 104 9.40 -16.29 10.60
C ASN A 104 10.51 -17.15 11.22
N GLY A 105 11.50 -16.58 11.92
CA GLY A 105 12.44 -17.37 12.75
C GLY A 105 13.34 -18.39 12.02
N TYR A 106 13.14 -18.63 10.73
CA TYR A 106 14.01 -19.43 9.88
C TYR A 106 15.10 -18.51 9.33
N HIS A 107 16.10 -18.26 10.16
CA HIS A 107 17.37 -17.72 9.72
C HIS A 107 18.04 -18.79 8.84
N LEU A 108 17.69 -18.85 7.56
CA LEU A 108 18.46 -19.64 6.59
C LEU A 108 19.85 -18.98 6.53
N PRO A 109 20.92 -19.67 6.96
CA PRO A 109 22.25 -19.10 6.94
C PRO A 109 22.65 -18.88 5.49
N GLY A 110 22.62 -17.63 5.03
CA GLY A 110 22.98 -17.25 3.67
C GLY A 110 22.00 -16.30 2.96
N ASN A 111 20.77 -16.13 3.47
CA ASN A 111 19.76 -15.30 2.82
C ASN A 111 19.74 -13.87 3.40
N ARG A 112 20.86 -13.15 3.25
CA ARG A 112 20.91 -11.72 3.61
C ARG A 112 20.31 -10.93 2.45
N ASP A 113 19.21 -10.24 2.68
CA ASP A 113 18.58 -9.32 1.70
C ASP A 113 19.53 -8.18 1.29
N CYS A 114 20.64 -7.96 2.02
CA CYS A 114 21.74 -7.06 1.69
C CYS A 114 23.10 -7.75 1.92
N ASP A 115 23.91 -7.89 0.88
CA ASP A 115 25.27 -8.42 0.91
C ASP A 115 26.30 -7.31 0.65
N PHE A 116 27.15 -7.05 1.64
CA PHE A 116 28.21 -6.04 1.61
C PHE A 116 29.59 -6.62 1.24
N GLU A 117 29.72 -7.95 1.23
CA GLU A 117 30.99 -8.64 1.04
C GLU A 117 31.16 -9.16 -0.38
N LYS A 118 30.07 -9.29 -1.14
CA LYS A 118 30.09 -9.79 -2.52
C LYS A 118 30.96 -8.94 -3.46
N GLU A 119 30.90 -7.62 -3.34
CA GLU A 119 31.76 -6.70 -4.10
C GLU A 119 32.15 -5.50 -3.23
N HIS A 120 33.46 -5.24 -3.14
CA HIS A 120 33.97 -4.15 -2.30
C HIS A 120 33.41 -2.79 -2.74
N GLY A 121 32.88 -2.04 -1.76
CA GLY A 121 32.30 -0.73 -2.01
C GLY A 121 30.88 -0.76 -2.58
N LYS A 122 30.25 -1.93 -2.70
CA LYS A 122 28.86 -2.07 -3.14
C LYS A 122 28.03 -2.90 -2.16
N VAL A 123 26.72 -2.76 -2.29
CA VAL A 123 25.73 -3.58 -1.57
C VAL A 123 24.84 -4.22 -2.62
N GLU A 124 24.81 -5.56 -2.66
CA GLU A 124 23.85 -6.29 -3.47
C GLU A 124 22.61 -6.58 -2.63
N SER A 125 21.42 -6.34 -3.20
CA SER A 125 20.17 -6.59 -2.49
C SER A 125 19.17 -7.34 -3.35
N ASN A 126 18.47 -8.30 -2.74
CA ASN A 126 17.41 -9.07 -3.38
C ASN A 126 16.09 -8.80 -2.66
N LEU A 127 15.06 -8.37 -3.40
CA LEU A 127 13.72 -8.12 -2.84
C LEU A 127 12.63 -8.68 -3.75
N VAL A 128 11.53 -9.05 -3.10
CA VAL A 128 10.25 -9.33 -3.76
C VAL A 128 9.32 -8.15 -3.48
N ILE A 129 8.90 -7.45 -4.53
CA ILE A 129 8.03 -6.27 -4.44
C ILE A 129 6.68 -6.61 -5.08
N LEU A 130 5.59 -6.28 -4.39
CA LEU A 130 4.24 -6.28 -4.98
C LEU A 130 3.90 -4.86 -5.42
N VAL A 131 3.65 -4.69 -6.71
CA VAL A 131 3.23 -3.42 -7.31
C VAL A 131 1.72 -3.48 -7.56
N TYR A 132 0.96 -2.67 -6.83
CA TYR A 132 -0.51 -2.58 -6.92
C TYR A 132 -0.94 -1.63 -8.05
#